data_AF-A0A7K2TG57-F1
#
_entry.id   AF-A0A7K2TG57-F1
#
_cell.length_a   1.000
_cell.length_b   1.000
_cell.length_c   1.000
_cell.angle_alpha   90.00
_cell.angle_beta   90.00
_cell.angle_gamma   90.00
#
_symmetry.space_group_name_H-M   'P 1'
#
loop_
_entity.id
_entity.type
_entity.pdbx_description
1 polymer ?
#
loop_
_entity_poly.entity_id
_entity_poly.type
_entity_poly.pdbx_seq_one_letter_code
_entity_poly.pdbx_strand_id
1 'polypeptide(L)'
;MLYVVTGPPAAGKTSWIESRAKPSDIVIDLDRITRALSGPGAPNWNQNPTLLRVAHKARYAAMHEAFEHRTRTDVYLIHTMPSAKWLARYRRMDAQVIAVDPGRSIVMARIDAMRDPEMRRVATRWYRSRTATAPGRSAGTALEW
;
A
#
# COMPACT_ATOMS: atom_id res chain seq x y z
N MET A 1 7.83 11.49 -10.55
CA MET A 1 7.34 10.16 -11.01
C MET A 1 6.20 9.68 -10.11
N LEU A 2 5.31 8.77 -10.57
CA LEU A 2 4.33 8.11 -9.70
C LEU A 2 4.75 6.67 -9.40
N TYR A 3 4.96 6.35 -8.12
CA TYR A 3 5.26 5.02 -7.61
C TYR A 3 4.03 4.47 -6.87
N VAL A 4 3.43 3.40 -7.39
CA VAL A 4 2.31 2.70 -6.75
C VAL A 4 2.87 1.49 -6.02
N VAL A 5 2.97 1.61 -4.70
CA VAL A 5 3.51 0.59 -3.81
C VAL A 5 2.39 -0.35 -3.36
N THR A 6 2.48 -1.60 -3.79
CA THR A 6 1.55 -2.70 -3.52
C THR A 6 2.23 -3.74 -2.61
N GLY A 7 1.45 -4.71 -2.10
CA GLY A 7 1.96 -5.73 -1.20
C GLY A 7 0.97 -6.05 -0.09
N PRO A 8 1.11 -7.20 0.60
CA PRO A 8 0.20 -7.55 1.69
C PRO A 8 0.36 -6.58 2.87
N PRO A 9 -0.59 -6.54 3.83
CA PRO A 9 -0.36 -5.84 5.09
C PRO A 9 0.90 -6.40 5.79
N ALA A 10 1.54 -5.59 6.64
CA ALA A 10 2.79 -5.93 7.34
C ALA A 10 4.02 -6.27 6.46
N ALA A 11 3.95 -6.08 5.14
CA ALA A 11 5.08 -6.34 4.24
C ALA A 11 6.28 -5.39 4.40
N GLY A 12 6.10 -4.23 5.03
CA GLY A 12 7.14 -3.19 5.12
C GLY A 12 7.08 -2.11 4.03
N LYS A 13 5.90 -1.91 3.40
CA LYS A 13 5.68 -0.88 2.37
C LYS A 13 6.10 0.52 2.83
N THR A 14 5.72 0.90 4.06
CA THR A 14 6.07 2.20 4.64
C THR A 14 7.58 2.36 4.80
N SER A 15 8.27 1.35 5.35
CA SER A 15 9.73 1.36 5.48
C SER A 15 10.44 1.41 4.12
N TRP A 16 9.92 0.71 3.11
CA TRP A 16 10.44 0.78 1.75
C TRP A 16 10.38 2.20 1.18
N ILE A 17 9.26 2.90 1.40
CA ILE A 17 9.10 4.31 0.99
C ILE A 17 10.03 5.22 1.79
N GLU A 18 10.08 5.07 3.12
CA GLU A 18 10.92 5.92 3.99
C GLU A 18 12.41 5.84 3.64
N SER A 19 12.89 4.70 3.17
CA SER A 19 14.28 4.54 2.70
C SER A 19 14.59 5.23 1.36
N ARG A 20 13.58 5.76 0.66
CA ARG A 20 13.71 6.26 -0.74
C ARG A 20 13.16 7.67 -0.94
N ALA A 21 12.06 8.01 -0.29
CA ALA A 21 11.40 9.29 -0.43
C ALA A 21 12.23 10.42 0.19
N LYS A 22 12.32 11.54 -0.52
CA LYS A 22 12.90 12.78 -0.03
C LYS A 22 11.87 13.54 0.81
N PRO A 23 12.30 14.48 1.68
CA PRO A 23 11.37 15.34 2.43
C PRO A 23 10.41 16.16 1.55
N SER A 24 10.77 16.42 0.29
CA SER A 24 9.97 17.15 -0.71
C SER A 24 8.98 16.27 -1.49
N ASP A 25 9.04 14.95 -1.32
CA ASP A 25 8.20 14.01 -2.07
C ASP A 25 6.84 13.84 -1.40
N ILE A 26 5.84 13.44 -2.18
CA ILE A 26 4.47 13.26 -1.69
C ILE A 26 4.26 11.79 -1.34
N VAL A 27 3.91 11.49 -0.09
CA VAL A 27 3.55 10.13 0.35
C VAL A 27 2.07 10.05 0.71
N ILE A 28 1.32 9.23 -0.04
CA ILE A 28 -0.09 8.96 0.18
C ILE A 28 -0.26 7.56 0.74
N ASP A 29 -0.53 7.50 2.04
CA ASP A 29 -0.79 6.27 2.79
C ASP A 29 -2.06 6.43 3.62
N LEU A 30 -2.98 5.46 3.52
CA LEU A 30 -4.24 5.49 4.27
C LEU A 30 -3.96 5.47 5.78
N ASP A 31 -2.98 4.71 6.23
CA ASP A 31 -2.70 4.57 7.67
C ASP A 31 -2.15 5.88 8.24
N ARG A 32 -1.26 6.57 7.49
CA ARG A 32 -0.78 7.92 7.84
C ARG A 32 -1.90 8.95 7.87
N ILE A 33 -2.75 8.98 6.83
CA ILE A 33 -3.89 9.90 6.76
C ILE A 33 -4.87 9.64 7.91
N THR A 34 -5.18 8.37 8.17
CA THR A 34 -6.10 8.01 9.25
C THR A 34 -5.55 8.44 10.60
N ARG A 35 -4.25 8.22 10.86
CA ARG A 35 -3.60 8.67 12.09
C ARG A 35 -3.63 10.19 12.24
N ALA A 36 -3.37 10.94 11.18
CA ALA A 36 -3.41 12.40 11.22
C ALA A 36 -4.82 12.96 11.49
N LEU A 37 -5.87 12.24 11.10
CA LEU A 37 -7.27 12.60 11.34
C LEU A 37 -7.83 12.02 12.65
N SER A 38 -7.08 11.16 13.34
CA SER A 38 -7.54 10.50 14.55
C SER A 38 -7.53 11.46 15.74
N GLY A 39 -8.54 11.36 16.61
CA GLY A 39 -8.55 12.08 17.89
C GLY A 39 -7.52 11.53 18.89
N PRO A 40 -7.23 12.26 19.98
CA PRO A 40 -6.33 11.81 21.04
C PRO A 40 -6.73 10.44 21.60
N GLY A 41 -5.76 9.57 21.85
CA GLY A 41 -5.98 8.24 22.43
C GLY A 41 -6.58 7.21 21.47
N ALA A 42 -6.77 7.53 20.18
CA ALA A 42 -7.18 6.55 19.19
C ALA A 42 -6.17 5.38 19.13
N PRO A 43 -6.64 4.13 18.98
CA PRO A 43 -5.75 2.98 18.82
C PRO A 43 -4.89 3.14 17.57
N ASN A 44 -3.82 2.37 17.42
CA ASN A 44 -2.99 2.42 16.21
C ASN A 44 -3.59 1.65 15.02
N TRP A 45 -4.57 0.77 15.28
CA TRP A 45 -5.28 -0.07 14.30
C TRP A 45 -6.76 -0.20 14.72
N ASN A 46 -7.58 -0.88 13.92
CA ASN A 46 -9.02 -1.08 14.17
C ASN A 46 -9.78 0.24 14.44
N GLN A 47 -9.56 1.20 13.55
CA GLN A 47 -10.10 2.55 13.67
C GLN A 47 -11.61 2.59 13.56
N ASN A 48 -12.21 3.62 14.16
CA ASN A 48 -13.65 3.88 14.05
C ASN A 48 -14.07 3.93 12.56
N PRO A 49 -15.13 3.22 12.14
CA PRO A 49 -15.57 3.20 10.74
C PRO A 49 -15.93 4.57 10.15
N THR A 50 -16.45 5.50 10.96
CA THR A 50 -16.76 6.87 10.54
C THR A 50 -15.48 7.64 10.24
N LEU A 51 -14.47 7.54 11.11
CA LEU A 51 -13.15 8.10 10.88
C LEU A 51 -12.51 7.52 9.60
N LEU A 52 -12.57 6.20 9.41
CA LEU A 52 -12.05 5.55 8.20
C LEU A 52 -12.74 6.07 6.93
N ARG A 53 -14.06 6.32 6.98
CA ARG A 53 -14.80 6.91 5.84
C ARG A 53 -14.24 8.28 5.46
N VAL A 54 -13.96 9.13 6.45
CA VAL A 54 -13.35 10.46 6.23
C VAL A 54 -11.94 10.30 5.67
N ALA A 55 -11.11 9.43 6.26
CA ALA A 55 -9.75 9.16 5.80
C ALA A 55 -9.72 8.65 4.35
N HIS A 56 -10.65 7.78 3.95
CA HIS A 56 -10.78 7.34 2.56
C HIS A 56 -11.09 8.49 1.61
N LYS A 57 -11.99 9.40 1.97
CA LYS A 57 -12.33 10.58 1.14
C LYS A 57 -11.14 11.54 1.04
N ALA A 58 -10.46 11.82 2.15
CA ALA A 58 -9.23 12.61 2.16
C ALA A 58 -8.15 11.99 1.28
N ARG A 59 -7.94 10.66 1.37
CA ARG A 59 -7.00 9.93 0.50
C ARG A 59 -7.34 10.09 -0.98
N TYR A 60 -8.60 9.98 -1.38
CA TYR A 60 -8.98 10.16 -2.79
C TYR A 60 -8.73 11.59 -3.29
N ALA A 61 -9.02 12.60 -2.48
CA ALA A 61 -8.73 14.00 -2.82
C ALA A 61 -7.22 14.23 -2.95
N ALA A 62 -6.42 13.74 -1.98
CA ALA A 62 -4.96 13.81 -2.03
C ALA A 62 -4.38 13.10 -3.26
N MET A 63 -4.92 11.93 -3.64
CA MET A 63 -4.53 11.22 -4.86
C MET A 63 -4.81 12.06 -6.10
N HIS A 64 -5.98 12.70 -6.19
CA HIS A 64 -6.35 13.52 -7.34
C HIS A 64 -5.34 14.65 -7.54
N GLU A 65 -5.06 15.42 -6.50
CA GLU A 65 -4.13 16.55 -6.57
C GLU A 65 -2.69 16.09 -6.84
N ALA A 66 -2.20 15.09 -6.10
CA ALA A 66 -0.80 14.66 -6.23
C ALA A 66 -0.46 14.14 -7.63
N PHE A 67 -1.42 13.53 -8.33
CA PHE A 67 -1.17 13.04 -9.68
C PHE A 67 -0.87 14.16 -10.68
N GLU A 68 -1.38 15.37 -10.47
CA GLU A 68 -1.07 16.55 -11.30
C GLU A 68 0.38 17.02 -11.12
N HIS A 69 0.98 16.74 -9.96
CA HIS A 69 2.35 17.15 -9.62
C HIS A 69 3.41 16.08 -9.88
N ARG A 70 3.02 14.90 -10.39
CA ARG A 70 3.93 13.75 -10.60
C ARG A 70 5.09 14.00 -11.56
N THR A 71 5.05 15.09 -12.34
CA THR A 71 6.13 15.52 -13.23
C THR A 71 7.12 16.47 -12.55
N ARG A 72 6.76 17.03 -11.39
CA ARG A 72 7.58 17.99 -10.62
C ARG A 72 8.19 17.37 -9.38
N THR A 73 7.52 16.41 -8.76
CA THR A 73 7.98 15.70 -7.57
C THR A 73 7.61 14.23 -7.66
N ASP A 74 8.28 13.40 -6.86
CA ASP A 74 7.94 12.00 -6.74
C ASP A 74 6.72 11.82 -5.84
N VAL A 75 5.82 10.94 -6.28
CA VAL A 75 4.57 10.63 -5.59
C VAL A 75 4.58 9.15 -5.28
N TYR A 76 4.57 8.81 -4.00
CA TYR A 76 4.48 7.44 -3.49
C TYR A 76 3.06 7.17 -3.01
N LEU A 77 2.38 6.23 -3.64
CA LEU A 77 1.03 5.82 -3.27
C LEU A 77 1.05 4.38 -2.75
N ILE A 78 0.73 4.19 -1.47
CA ILE A 78 0.40 2.85 -0.98
C ILE A 78 -1.01 2.49 -1.45
N HIS A 79 -1.09 1.45 -2.28
CA HIS A 79 -2.34 0.84 -2.69
C HIS A 79 -2.18 -0.69 -2.58
N THR A 80 -2.54 -1.25 -1.42
CA THR A 80 -2.34 -2.67 -1.08
C THR A 80 -2.86 -3.61 -2.17
N MET A 81 -4.11 -3.42 -2.63
CA MET A 81 -4.76 -4.28 -3.62
C MET A 81 -5.53 -3.46 -4.67
N PRO A 82 -4.84 -2.86 -5.66
CA PRO A 82 -5.52 -2.09 -6.70
C PRO A 82 -6.38 -3.01 -7.57
N SER A 83 -7.59 -2.55 -7.90
CA SER A 83 -8.42 -3.25 -8.89
C SER A 83 -7.81 -3.13 -10.29
N ALA A 84 -8.27 -3.98 -11.22
CA ALA A 84 -7.86 -3.90 -12.63
C ALA A 84 -8.08 -2.50 -13.24
N LYS A 85 -9.18 -1.83 -12.86
CA LYS A 85 -9.48 -0.44 -13.26
C LYS A 85 -8.41 0.54 -12.76
N TRP A 86 -7.98 0.41 -11.50
CA TRP A 86 -6.93 1.25 -10.95
C TRP A 86 -5.57 0.97 -11.61
N LEU A 87 -5.22 -0.30 -11.80
CA LEU A 87 -4.00 -0.68 -12.53
C LEU A 87 -3.97 -0.09 -13.94
N ALA A 88 -5.07 -0.17 -14.69
CA ALA A 88 -5.18 0.45 -16.01
C ALA A 88 -5.01 1.98 -15.96
N ARG A 89 -5.56 2.63 -14.93
CA ARG A 89 -5.36 4.08 -14.73
C ARG A 89 -3.90 4.41 -14.44
N TYR A 90 -3.23 3.64 -13.58
CA TYR A 90 -1.82 3.84 -13.26
C TYR A 90 -0.91 3.65 -14.47
N ARG A 91 -1.18 2.64 -15.30
CA ARG A 91 -0.45 2.44 -16.57
C ARG A 91 -0.57 3.63 -17.51
N ARG A 92 -1.75 4.24 -17.65
CA ARG A 92 -1.92 5.46 -18.47
C ARG A 92 -1.18 6.69 -17.94
N MET A 93 -0.72 6.64 -16.69
CA MET A 93 0.08 7.71 -16.08
C MET A 93 1.57 7.34 -16.01
N ASP A 94 1.97 6.27 -16.72
CA ASP A 94 3.33 5.71 -16.72
C ASP A 94 3.86 5.43 -15.31
N ALA A 95 2.96 5.04 -14.40
CA ALA A 95 3.31 4.78 -13.01
C ALA A 95 4.13 3.50 -12.86
N GLN A 96 5.13 3.54 -11.99
CA GLN A 96 5.88 2.36 -11.57
C GLN A 96 5.10 1.61 -10.49
N VAL A 97 4.70 0.37 -10.76
CA VAL A 97 4.00 -0.48 -9.79
C VAL A 97 5.02 -1.38 -9.10
N ILE A 98 5.27 -1.14 -7.82
CA ILE A 98 6.23 -1.88 -7.00
C ILE A 98 5.46 -2.85 -6.09
N ALA A 99 5.90 -4.10 -6.00
CA ALA A 99 5.35 -5.08 -5.08
C ALA A 99 6.34 -5.35 -3.95
N VAL A 100 6.07 -4.82 -2.75
CA VAL A 100 6.87 -5.11 -1.55
C VAL A 100 6.31 -6.36 -0.90
N ASP A 101 7.09 -7.43 -0.91
CA ASP A 101 6.66 -8.75 -0.44
C ASP A 101 7.87 -9.53 0.11
N PRO A 102 8.09 -9.57 1.44
CA PRO A 102 9.17 -10.36 2.04
C PRO A 102 8.84 -11.86 2.10
N GLY A 103 7.67 -12.28 1.61
CA GLY A 103 7.21 -13.66 1.63
C GLY A 103 6.16 -13.95 2.69
N ARG A 104 5.35 -14.98 2.41
CA ARG A 104 4.14 -15.32 3.18
C ARG A 104 4.42 -15.66 4.64
N SER A 105 5.45 -16.44 4.92
CA SER A 105 5.80 -16.83 6.30
C SER A 105 6.10 -15.60 7.16
N ILE A 106 6.97 -14.70 6.68
CA ILE A 106 7.36 -13.47 7.38
C ILE A 106 6.13 -12.56 7.59
N VAL A 107 5.32 -12.36 6.55
CA VAL A 107 4.12 -11.52 6.65
C VAL A 107 3.11 -12.07 7.66
N MET A 108 2.85 -13.38 7.63
CA MET A 108 1.89 -14.00 8.57
C MET A 108 2.42 -13.94 10.01
N ALA A 109 3.71 -14.19 10.23
CA ALA A 109 4.32 -14.06 11.56
C ALA A 109 4.22 -12.63 12.11
N ARG A 110 4.44 -11.62 11.27
CA ARG A 110 4.26 -10.20 11.66
C ARG A 110 2.81 -9.88 12.00
N ILE A 111 1.85 -10.35 11.22
CA ILE A 111 0.42 -10.14 11.48
C ILE A 111 -0.02 -10.81 12.78
N ASP A 112 0.51 -11.99 13.08
CA ASP A 112 0.18 -12.72 14.31
C ASP A 112 0.65 -11.98 15.56
N ALA A 113 1.81 -11.34 15.50
CA ALA A 113 2.29 -10.47 16.57
C ALA A 113 1.38 -9.25 16.79
N MET A 114 0.74 -8.74 15.74
CA MET A 114 -0.21 -7.62 15.82
C MET A 114 -1.58 -8.04 16.39
N ARG A 115 -1.89 -9.34 16.39
CA ARG A 115 -3.17 -9.90 16.85
C ARG A 115 -4.39 -9.32 16.12
N ASP A 116 -4.25 -8.98 14.84
CA ASP A 116 -5.31 -8.39 14.01
C ASP A 116 -5.87 -9.42 12.99
N PRO A 117 -7.09 -9.95 13.20
CA PRO A 117 -7.67 -10.95 12.32
C PRO A 117 -8.02 -10.41 10.93
N GLU A 118 -8.30 -9.10 10.80
CA GLU A 118 -8.64 -8.49 9.52
C GLU A 118 -7.39 -8.38 8.64
N MET A 119 -6.24 -8.01 9.22
CA MET A 119 -4.97 -8.03 8.49
C MET A 119 -4.63 -9.41 7.94
N ARG A 120 -4.87 -10.47 8.72
CA ARG A 120 -4.67 -11.86 8.27
C ARG A 120 -5.56 -12.19 7.07
N ARG A 121 -6.82 -11.76 7.08
CA ARG A 121 -7.75 -11.95 5.97
C ARG A 121 -7.27 -11.25 4.70
N VAL A 122 -6.83 -10.00 4.80
CA VAL A 122 -6.31 -9.23 3.66
C VAL A 122 -5.01 -9.84 3.12
N ALA A 123 -4.07 -10.25 3.97
CA ALA A 123 -2.84 -10.93 3.53
C ALA A 123 -3.14 -12.25 2.82
N THR A 124 -4.06 -13.05 3.35
CA THR A 124 -4.48 -14.31 2.73
C THR A 124 -5.06 -14.06 1.34
N ARG A 125 -5.91 -13.04 1.19
CA ARG A 125 -6.47 -12.63 -0.10
C ARG A 125 -5.37 -12.21 -1.08
N TRP A 126 -4.40 -11.43 -0.63
CA TRP A 126 -3.26 -11.00 -1.46
C TRP A 126 -2.51 -12.20 -2.06
N TYR A 127 -2.07 -13.15 -1.24
CA TYR A 127 -1.32 -14.31 -1.72
C TYR A 127 -2.14 -15.21 -2.66
N ARG A 128 -3.44 -15.35 -2.39
CA ARG A 128 -4.35 -16.08 -3.30
C ARG A 128 -4.44 -15.42 -4.68
N SER A 129 -4.58 -14.09 -4.74
CA SER A 129 -4.64 -13.38 -6.02
C SER A 129 -3.36 -13.52 -6.85
N ARG A 130 -2.18 -13.67 -6.24
CA ARG A 130 -0.92 -13.87 -6.97
C ARG A 130 -0.79 -15.28 -7.52
N THR A 131 -1.28 -16.27 -6.80
CA THR A 131 -1.28 -17.68 -7.25
C THR A 131 -2.20 -17.87 -8.45
N ALA A 132 -3.37 -17.21 -8.46
CA ALA A 132 -4.31 -17.25 -9.58
C ALA A 132 -3.82 -16.51 -10.84
N THR A 133 -2.80 -15.65 -10.73
CA THR A 133 -2.27 -14.83 -11.84
C THR A 133 -0.99 -15.42 -12.44
N ALA A 134 -0.53 -16.59 -11.97
CA ALA A 134 0.65 -17.24 -12.51
C ALA A 134 0.27 -18.34 -13.53
N PRO A 135 0.37 -18.10 -14.86
CA PRO A 135 0.65 -19.19 -15.78
C PRO A 135 2.08 -19.66 -15.49
N GLY A 136 2.23 -20.97 -15.30
CA GLY A 136 3.37 -21.59 -14.63
C GLY A 136 4.74 -20.97 -14.94
N ARG A 137 5.47 -20.57 -13.89
CA ARG A 137 6.93 -20.59 -13.89
C ARG A 137 7.47 -20.86 -12.49
N SER A 138 8.40 -21.80 -12.50
CA SER A 138 9.26 -22.33 -11.46
C SER A 138 9.83 -21.31 -10.48
N ALA A 139 10.03 -21.78 -9.25
CA ALA A 139 10.77 -21.12 -8.18
C ALA A 139 12.12 -20.55 -8.69
N GLY A 140 12.39 -19.30 -8.33
CA GLY A 140 13.65 -18.64 -8.65
C GLY A 140 13.67 -17.20 -8.13
N THR A 141 14.37 -17.04 -7.01
CA THR A 141 15.23 -15.90 -6.62
C THR A 141 14.60 -14.51 -6.48
N ALA A 142 14.84 -13.91 -5.31
CA ALA A 142 14.61 -12.50 -5.03
C ALA A 142 15.20 -11.62 -6.15
N LEU A 143 14.41 -10.69 -6.67
CA LEU A 143 14.87 -9.65 -7.59
C LEU A 143 14.58 -8.30 -6.95
N GLU A 144 15.66 -7.59 -6.66
CA GLU A 144 15.68 -6.14 -6.49
C GLU A 144 15.29 -5.47 -7.81
N TRP A 145 14.35 -4.53 -7.74
CA TRP A 145 14.13 -3.44 -8.70
C TRP A 145 13.79 -2.20 -7.88
#